data_AF-A0A1Q4DQ31-F1
#
_entry.id   AF-A0A1Q4DQ31-F1
#
_cell.length_a   1.000
_cell.length_b   1.000
_cell.length_c   1.000
_cell.angle_alpha   90.00
_cell.angle_beta   90.00
_cell.angle_gamma   90.00
#
_symmetry.space_group_name_H-M   'P 1'
#
loop_
_entity.id
_entity.type
_entity.pdbx_description
1 polymer ?
#
loop_
_entity_poly.entity_id
_entity_poly.type
_entity_poly.pdbx_seq_one_letter_code
_entity_poly.pdbx_strand_id
1 'polypeptide(L)'
;MTATVIPGVEDPDEYRQFQLQMRRQYQPIHPTDEELIDRLCSLLWRLRRAAAIENGLLSIHVPSPLPPELTLVPNGNQLIVVEKHGSRAERAKADIAETFVRLSNRSGAAFDRLQRYEKTLWRQVAQIIFILKHGRPSK
;
A
#
# COMPACT_ATOMS: atom_id res chain seq x y z
N MET A 1 -19.40 10.18 13.55
CA MET A 1 -19.05 9.22 12.49
C MET A 1 -18.07 9.91 11.56
N THR A 2 -16.81 9.47 11.54
CA THR A 2 -15.76 10.05 10.67
C THR A 2 -16.05 9.62 9.23
N ALA A 3 -16.13 10.55 8.29
CA ALA A 3 -16.31 10.22 6.88
C ALA A 3 -15.17 9.29 6.40
N THR A 4 -15.52 8.10 5.89
CA THR A 4 -14.52 7.12 5.40
C THR A 4 -13.78 7.66 4.19
N VAL A 5 -14.49 8.28 3.24
CA VAL A 5 -13.93 8.84 2.01
C VAL A 5 -13.41 10.25 2.28
N ILE A 6 -12.20 10.57 1.83
CA ILE A 6 -11.65 11.93 1.88
C ILE A 6 -12.09 12.70 0.64
N PRO A 7 -12.92 13.76 0.77
CA PRO A 7 -13.35 14.56 -0.37
C PRO A 7 -12.17 15.18 -1.11
N GLY A 8 -12.22 15.14 -2.45
CA GLY A 8 -11.19 15.74 -3.33
C GLY A 8 -9.90 14.92 -3.47
N VAL A 9 -9.72 13.84 -2.70
CA VAL A 9 -8.58 12.92 -2.82
C VAL A 9 -9.04 11.53 -3.28
N GLU A 10 -10.22 11.11 -2.84
CA GLU A 10 -10.77 9.79 -3.13
C GLU A 10 -12.14 9.92 -3.78
N ASP A 11 -12.46 8.97 -4.67
CA ASP A 11 -13.75 8.92 -5.36
C ASP A 11 -14.83 8.26 -4.49
N PRO A 12 -15.92 8.98 -4.13
CA PRO A 12 -17.06 8.40 -3.43
C PRO A 12 -17.78 7.30 -4.21
N ASP A 13 -17.78 7.34 -5.54
CA ASP A 13 -18.41 6.33 -6.39
C ASP A 13 -17.64 5.02 -6.37
N GLU A 14 -16.31 5.05 -6.44
CA GLU A 14 -15.49 3.85 -6.23
C GLU A 14 -15.78 3.20 -4.87
N TYR A 15 -15.90 4.02 -3.81
CA TYR A 15 -16.21 3.50 -2.47
C TYR A 15 -17.61 2.85 -2.43
N ARG A 16 -18.61 3.48 -3.06
CA ARG A 16 -19.97 2.91 -3.18
C ARG A 16 -19.94 1.58 -3.93
N GLN A 17 -19.24 1.49 -5.06
CA GLN A 17 -19.12 0.24 -5.82
C GLN A 17 -18.43 -0.85 -5.01
N PHE A 18 -17.37 -0.50 -4.28
CA PHE A 18 -16.69 -1.42 -3.37
C PHE A 18 -17.63 -1.93 -2.27
N GLN A 19 -18.42 -1.06 -1.63
CA GLN A 19 -19.41 -1.48 -0.64
C GLN A 19 -20.45 -2.44 -1.23
N LEU A 20 -20.95 -2.16 -2.44
CA LEU A 20 -21.90 -3.04 -3.13
C LEU A 20 -21.28 -4.40 -3.43
N GLN A 21 -20.03 -4.44 -3.86
CA GLN A 21 -19.30 -5.69 -4.11
C GLN A 21 -19.16 -6.52 -2.82
N MET A 22 -18.78 -5.89 -1.70
CA MET A 22 -18.66 -6.57 -0.41
C MET A 22 -20.01 -7.11 0.08
N ARG A 23 -21.09 -6.32 -0.04
CA ARG A 23 -22.45 -6.80 0.31
C ARG A 23 -22.87 -8.00 -0.53
N ARG A 24 -22.59 -7.99 -1.85
CA ARG A 24 -22.86 -9.14 -2.73
C ARG A 24 -22.05 -10.39 -2.35
N GLN A 25 -20.81 -10.20 -1.92
CA GLN A 25 -19.95 -11.31 -1.50
C GLN A 25 -20.42 -11.97 -0.21
N TYR A 26 -20.79 -11.17 0.79
CA TYR A 26 -21.14 -11.68 2.12
C TYR A 26 -22.63 -12.00 2.28
N GLN A 27 -23.50 -11.46 1.43
CA GLN A 27 -24.96 -11.68 1.43
C GLN A 27 -25.54 -11.60 2.85
N PRO A 28 -25.46 -10.43 3.51
CA PRO A 28 -25.93 -10.28 4.88
C PRO A 28 -27.41 -10.62 4.99
N ILE A 29 -27.77 -11.36 6.03
CA ILE A 29 -29.16 -11.73 6.32
C ILE A 29 -29.68 -10.90 7.50
N HIS A 30 -28.80 -10.60 8.47
CA HIS A 30 -29.17 -9.85 9.67
C HIS A 30 -28.62 -8.42 9.65
N PRO A 31 -29.30 -7.45 10.30
CA PRO A 31 -28.81 -6.07 10.40
C PRO A 31 -27.41 -5.95 11.01
N THR A 32 -27.05 -6.85 11.93
CA THR A 32 -25.70 -6.92 12.51
C THR A 32 -24.64 -7.23 11.45
N ASP A 33 -24.96 -8.10 10.49
CA ASP A 33 -24.04 -8.43 9.39
C ASP A 33 -23.84 -7.22 8.48
N GLU A 34 -24.91 -6.46 8.21
CA GLU A 34 -24.84 -5.22 7.42
C GLU A 34 -23.89 -4.21 8.04
N GLU A 35 -24.04 -3.93 9.34
CA GLU A 35 -23.17 -2.99 10.06
C GLU A 35 -21.72 -3.49 10.10
N LEU A 36 -21.50 -4.79 10.32
CA LEU A 36 -20.17 -5.39 10.29
C LEU A 36 -19.53 -5.26 8.91
N ILE A 37 -20.29 -5.46 7.83
CA ILE A 37 -19.81 -5.28 6.46
C ILE A 37 -19.50 -3.81 6.17
N ASP A 38 -20.34 -2.87 6.61
CA ASP A 38 -20.06 -1.44 6.44
C ASP A 38 -18.79 -1.01 7.17
N ARG A 39 -18.60 -1.51 8.40
CA ARG A 39 -17.37 -1.30 9.14
C ARG A 39 -16.17 -1.95 8.46
N LEU A 40 -16.31 -3.16 7.93
CA LEU A 40 -15.27 -3.85 7.15
C LEU A 40 -14.88 -3.02 5.92
N CYS A 41 -15.85 -2.51 5.17
CA CYS A 41 -15.61 -1.65 4.01
C CYS A 41 -14.83 -0.40 4.40
N SER A 42 -15.21 0.27 5.50
CA SER A 42 -14.50 1.43 6.01
C SER A 42 -13.04 1.13 6.36
N LEU A 43 -12.79 -0.01 7.02
CA LEU A 43 -11.44 -0.41 7.40
C LEU A 43 -10.57 -0.79 6.20
N LEU A 44 -11.10 -1.57 5.26
CA LEU A 44 -10.39 -1.95 4.04
C LEU A 44 -10.07 -0.73 3.17
N TRP A 45 -10.98 0.24 3.08
CA TRP A 45 -10.73 1.50 2.37
C TRP A 45 -9.59 2.30 3.01
N ARG A 46 -9.59 2.42 4.34
CA ARG A 46 -8.52 3.09 5.09
C ARG A 46 -7.19 2.35 4.99
N LEU A 47 -7.22 1.03 4.85
CA LEU A 47 -6.03 0.22 4.64
C LEU A 47 -5.46 0.43 3.22
N ARG A 48 -6.32 0.50 2.19
CA ARG A 48 -5.92 0.88 0.82
C ARG A 48 -5.21 2.24 0.82
N ARG A 49 -5.75 3.21 1.56
CA ARG A 49 -5.12 4.54 1.74
C ARG A 49 -3.76 4.45 2.44
N ALA A 50 -3.64 3.66 3.50
CA ALA A 50 -2.39 3.53 4.23
C ALA A 50 -1.26 3.01 3.32
N ALA A 51 -1.54 1.97 2.53
CA ALA A 51 -0.62 1.46 1.53
C ALA A 51 -0.29 2.49 0.42
N ALA A 52 -1.28 3.29 -0.01
CA ALA A 52 -1.03 4.36 -0.98
C ALA A 52 -0.12 5.47 -0.42
N ILE A 53 -0.29 5.84 0.85
CA ILE A 53 0.59 6.80 1.54
C ILE A 53 2.00 6.24 1.64
N GLU A 54 2.18 4.97 2.00
CA GLU A 54 3.48 4.32 2.06
C GLU A 54 4.19 4.38 0.69
N ASN A 55 3.50 3.97 -0.38
CA ASN A 55 4.03 4.03 -1.75
C ASN A 55 4.39 5.46 -2.17
N GLY A 56 3.54 6.44 -1.81
CA GLY A 56 3.81 7.85 -2.05
C GLY A 56 5.06 8.34 -1.33
N LEU A 57 5.23 7.99 -0.05
CA LEU A 57 6.42 8.36 0.73
C LEU A 57 7.69 7.78 0.12
N LEU A 58 7.66 6.50 -0.27
CA LEU A 58 8.77 5.84 -0.96
C LEU A 58 9.08 6.50 -2.31
N SER A 59 8.06 6.98 -3.03
CA SER A 59 8.25 7.62 -4.33
C SER A 59 8.90 9.00 -4.27
N ILE A 60 8.78 9.73 -3.15
CA ILE A 60 9.34 11.09 -2.99
C ILE A 60 10.87 11.11 -3.16
N HIS A 61 11.54 10.01 -2.82
CA HIS A 61 13.00 9.95 -2.77
C HIS A 61 13.63 8.98 -3.76
N VAL A 62 12.86 8.34 -4.64
CA VAL A 62 13.45 7.63 -5.78
C VAL A 62 14.20 8.69 -6.60
N PRO A 63 15.54 8.68 -6.61
CA PRO A 63 16.30 9.68 -7.33
C PRO A 63 15.89 9.62 -8.80
N SER A 64 15.89 10.76 -9.50
CA SER A 64 16.01 10.72 -10.96
C SER A 64 17.16 9.76 -11.28
N PRO A 65 16.98 8.78 -12.18
CA PRO A 65 17.98 7.76 -12.42
C PRO A 65 19.33 8.44 -12.63
N LEU A 66 20.32 8.07 -11.80
CA LEU A 66 21.68 8.54 -11.97
C LEU A 66 22.08 8.26 -13.42
N PRO A 67 22.74 9.23 -14.10
CA PRO A 67 23.27 8.95 -15.42
C PRO A 67 24.10 7.66 -15.35
N PRO A 68 23.96 6.77 -16.34
CA PRO A 68 24.61 5.46 -16.29
C PRO A 68 26.10 5.63 -16.02
N GLU A 69 26.65 4.85 -15.08
CA GLU A 69 28.08 4.82 -14.85
C GLU A 69 28.73 4.23 -16.12
N LEU A 70 29.36 5.09 -16.94
CA LEU A 70 29.95 4.69 -18.21
C LEU A 70 31.35 4.14 -17.95
N THR A 71 31.62 2.93 -18.43
CA THR A 71 32.94 2.32 -18.40
C THR A 71 33.44 2.00 -19.80
N LEU A 72 34.71 2.28 -20.06
CA LEU A 72 35.37 1.88 -21.31
C LEU A 72 35.81 0.42 -21.20
N VAL A 73 35.34 -0.41 -22.11
CA VAL A 73 35.77 -1.81 -22.22
C VAL A 73 36.43 -2.07 -23.58
N PRO A 74 37.53 -2.83 -23.64
CA PRO A 74 38.20 -3.18 -24.89
C PRO A 74 37.32 -4.09 -25.77
N ASN A 75 37.26 -3.78 -27.07
CA ASN A 75 36.68 -4.63 -28.11
C ASN A 75 37.65 -4.68 -29.31
N GLY A 76 38.61 -5.61 -29.26
CA GLY A 76 39.70 -5.67 -30.23
C GLY A 76 40.56 -4.39 -30.18
N ASN A 77 40.71 -3.70 -31.32
CA ASN A 77 41.45 -2.44 -31.42
C ASN A 77 40.62 -1.19 -31.09
N GLN A 78 39.37 -1.33 -30.64
CA GLN A 78 38.51 -0.19 -30.24
C GLN A 78 38.14 -0.26 -28.75
N LEU A 79 37.92 0.91 -28.16
CA LEU A 79 37.26 1.05 -26.86
C LEU A 79 35.79 1.37 -27.10
N ILE A 80 34.89 0.62 -26.47
CA ILE A 80 33.45 0.91 -26.49
C ILE A 80 33.01 1.39 -25.11
N VAL A 81 32.10 2.37 -25.11
CA VAL A 81 31.45 2.85 -23.90
C VAL A 81 30.34 1.88 -23.55
N VAL A 82 30.43 1.22 -22.41
CA VAL A 82 29.38 0.35 -21.88
C VAL A 82 28.84 0.94 -20.59
N GLU A 83 27.53 1.00 -20.49
CA GLU A 83 26.84 1.33 -19.25
C GLU A 83 27.08 0.19 -18.26
N LYS A 84 27.76 0.48 -17.15
CA LYS A 84 28.01 -0.46 -16.07
C LYS A 84 26.70 -0.66 -15.30
N HIS A 85 25.86 -1.50 -15.85
CA HIS A 85 24.58 -1.82 -15.24
C HIS A 85 24.73 -3.10 -14.40
N GLY A 86 24.61 -2.96 -13.08
CA GLY A 86 23.94 -4.01 -12.31
C GLY A 86 22.59 -4.29 -12.96
N SER A 87 22.09 -5.54 -12.89
CA SER A 87 20.80 -5.87 -13.49
C SER A 87 19.74 -4.83 -13.10
N ARG A 88 18.77 -4.53 -13.97
CA ARG A 88 17.72 -3.54 -13.66
C ARG A 88 17.06 -3.81 -12.29
N ALA A 89 16.94 -5.09 -11.91
CA ALA A 89 16.45 -5.50 -10.61
C ALA A 89 17.39 -5.12 -9.46
N GLU A 90 18.70 -5.28 -9.61
CA GLU A 90 19.68 -4.88 -8.56
C GLU A 90 19.73 -3.37 -8.36
N ARG A 91 19.61 -2.58 -9.44
CA ARG A 91 19.51 -1.11 -9.33
C ARG A 91 18.23 -0.68 -8.63
N ALA A 92 17.09 -1.26 -9.01
CA ALA A 92 15.82 -0.98 -8.35
C ALA A 92 15.86 -1.31 -6.84
N LYS A 93 16.52 -2.40 -6.45
CA LYS A 93 16.73 -2.75 -5.04
C LYS A 93 17.59 -1.72 -4.31
N ALA A 94 18.69 -1.27 -4.92
CA ALA A 94 19.58 -0.27 -4.35
C ALA A 94 18.87 1.08 -4.16
N ASP A 95 18.11 1.51 -5.17
CA ASP A 95 17.34 2.76 -5.13
C ASP A 95 16.27 2.73 -4.02
N ILE A 96 15.55 1.61 -3.87
CA ILE A 96 14.57 1.41 -2.80
C ILE A 96 15.25 1.45 -1.43
N ALA A 97 16.39 0.77 -1.27
CA ALA A 97 17.12 0.73 -0.01
C ALA A 97 17.64 2.13 0.39
N GLU A 98 18.20 2.88 -0.56
CA GLU A 98 18.66 4.25 -0.34
C GLU A 98 17.49 5.16 0.05
N THR A 99 16.39 5.08 -0.70
CA THR A 99 15.16 5.82 -0.43
C THR A 99 14.66 5.54 0.99
N PHE A 100 14.62 4.28 1.40
CA PHE A 100 14.21 3.87 2.73
C PHE A 100 15.11 4.46 3.83
N VAL A 101 16.43 4.42 3.68
CA VAL A 101 17.36 4.99 4.67
C VAL A 101 17.16 6.50 4.80
N ARG A 102 17.06 7.21 3.68
CA ARG A 102 16.80 8.67 3.66
C ARG A 102 15.47 9.02 4.33
N LEU A 103 14.42 8.27 4.01
CA LEU A 103 13.10 8.45 4.62
C LEU A 103 13.08 8.11 6.11
N SER A 104 13.76 7.04 6.53
CA SER A 104 13.83 6.61 7.93
C SER A 104 14.53 7.66 8.80
N ASN A 105 15.61 8.24 8.30
CA ASN A 105 16.34 9.30 9.01
C ASN A 105 15.51 10.59 9.18
N ARG A 106 14.63 10.90 8.22
CA ARG A 106 13.84 12.15 8.22
C ARG A 106 12.43 12.00 8.80
N SER A 107 11.84 10.81 8.66
CA SER A 107 10.42 10.54 8.87
C SER A 107 10.16 9.22 9.60
N GLY A 108 11.14 8.63 10.29
CA GLY A 108 11.01 7.32 10.96
C GLY A 108 9.78 7.22 11.88
N ALA A 109 9.52 8.26 12.68
CA ALA A 109 8.32 8.29 13.54
C ALA A 109 6.99 8.34 12.76
N ALA A 110 6.97 8.82 11.52
CA ALA A 110 5.79 8.79 10.66
C ALA A 110 5.53 7.39 10.10
N PHE A 111 6.58 6.70 9.63
CA PHE A 111 6.50 5.30 9.21
C PHE A 111 6.04 4.39 10.34
N ASP A 112 6.64 4.53 11.51
CA ASP A 112 6.25 3.76 12.69
C ASP A 112 4.77 3.97 13.07
N ARG A 113 4.27 5.21 12.95
CA ARG A 113 2.86 5.51 13.18
C ARG A 113 1.97 4.89 12.12
N LEU A 114 2.35 4.96 10.85
CA LEU A 114 1.62 4.36 9.73
C LEU A 114 1.56 2.83 9.87
N GLN A 115 2.69 2.19 10.16
CA GLN A 115 2.81 0.74 10.35
C GLN A 115 1.99 0.24 11.56
N ARG A 116 2.02 0.95 12.69
CA ARG A 116 1.15 0.62 13.84
C ARG A 116 -0.34 0.79 13.52
N TYR A 117 -0.67 1.80 12.74
CA TYR A 117 -2.02 2.06 12.29
C TYR A 117 -2.52 0.94 11.37
N GLU A 118 -1.73 0.53 10.38
CA GLU A 118 -2.03 -0.62 9.50
C GLU A 118 -2.22 -1.91 10.27
N LYS A 119 -1.31 -2.23 11.20
CA LYS A 119 -1.45 -3.41 12.07
C LYS A 119 -2.76 -3.40 12.85
N THR A 120 -3.22 -2.22 13.25
CA THR A 120 -4.50 -2.07 13.96
C THR A 120 -5.69 -2.26 13.03
N LEU A 121 -5.64 -1.69 11.82
CA LEU A 121 -6.66 -1.93 10.79
C LEU A 121 -6.77 -3.40 10.44
N TRP A 122 -5.65 -4.07 10.17
CA TRP A 122 -5.61 -5.51 9.85
C TRP A 122 -6.22 -6.38 10.93
N ARG A 123 -5.91 -6.10 12.21
CA ARG A 123 -6.51 -6.82 13.34
C ARG A 123 -8.02 -6.62 13.39
N GLN A 124 -8.52 -5.40 13.18
CA GLN A 124 -9.96 -5.13 13.16
C GLN A 124 -10.65 -5.81 11.96
N VAL A 125 -10.02 -5.79 10.78
CA VAL A 125 -10.48 -6.52 9.58
C VAL A 125 -10.59 -8.02 9.87
N ALA A 126 -9.54 -8.63 10.42
CA ALA A 126 -9.52 -10.04 10.76
C ALA A 126 -10.61 -10.42 11.78
N GLN A 127 -10.81 -9.58 12.80
CA GLN A 127 -11.87 -9.77 13.80
C GLN A 127 -13.26 -9.75 13.16
N ILE A 128 -13.56 -8.76 12.30
CA ILE A 128 -14.86 -8.69 11.65
C ILE A 128 -15.09 -9.87 10.72
N ILE A 129 -14.09 -10.25 9.91
CA ILE A 129 -14.19 -11.42 9.03
C ILE A 129 -14.42 -12.69 9.85
N PHE A 130 -13.76 -12.83 11.00
CA PHE A 130 -13.97 -13.96 11.90
C PHE A 130 -15.41 -14.01 12.41
N ILE A 131 -15.95 -12.88 12.89
CA ILE A 131 -17.34 -12.77 13.37
C ILE A 131 -18.34 -13.06 12.25
N LEU A 132 -18.15 -12.51 11.06
CA LEU A 132 -19.04 -12.77 9.91
C LEU A 132 -19.07 -14.26 9.51
N LYS A 133 -17.95 -14.98 9.69
CA LYS A 133 -17.86 -16.40 9.34
C LYS A 133 -18.36 -17.35 10.44
N HIS A 134 -18.18 -16.99 11.71
CA HIS A 134 -18.37 -17.93 12.84
C HIS A 134 -19.32 -17.43 13.93
N GLY A 135 -19.57 -16.12 14.02
CA GLY A 135 -20.38 -15.49 15.06
C GLY A 135 -21.88 -15.61 14.85
N ARG A 136 -22.35 -16.54 14.02
CA ARG A 136 -23.78 -16.75 13.78
C ARG A 136 -24.43 -17.19 15.09
N PRO A 137 -25.43 -16.46 15.62
CA PRO A 137 -26.26 -17.02 16.67
C PRO A 137 -26.96 -18.26 16.10
N SER A 138 -26.78 -19.40 16.76
CA SER A 138 -27.61 -20.57 16.50
C SER A 138 -29.07 -20.15 16.69
N LYS A 139 -29.95 -20.58 15.77
CA LYS A 139 -31.39 -20.41 15.87
C LYS A 139 -31.92 -20.77 17.25
#